data_AF-B7VRZ5-F1
#
_entry.id   AF-B7VRZ5-F1
#
_cell.length_a   1.000
_cell.length_b   1.000
_cell.length_c   1.000
_cell.angle_alpha   90.00
_cell.angle_beta   90.00
_cell.angle_gamma   90.00
#
_symmetry.space_group_name_H-M   'P 1'
#
loop_
_entity.id
_entity.type
_entity.pdbx_description
1 polymer ?
#
loop_
_entity_poly.entity_id
_entity_poly.type
_entity_poly.pdbx_seq_one_letter_code
_entity_poly.pdbx_strand_id
1 'polypeptide(L)'
;MDMANSVYRGVPLQSADANNTVWRAKLKNNIIQGNLPAVKKSIDWWIDTATLIDPKEFTALNKSRASGGGLAENFHGYQIKNDSGEPNAWYCMFNGRLIKGGKIAIQRHIEAFLLAKQKAAQQKK
;
A
#
# COMPACT_ATOMS: atom_id res chain seq x y z
N MET A 1 23.57 18.34 -26.10
CA MET A 1 22.53 17.47 -25.53
C MET A 1 21.64 18.37 -24.71
N ASP A 2 20.52 18.78 -25.30
CA ASP A 2 19.58 19.73 -24.71
C ASP A 2 18.87 19.10 -23.51
N MET A 3 19.11 19.67 -22.33
CA MET A 3 18.40 19.30 -21.12
C MET A 3 16.95 19.78 -21.27
N ALA A 4 15.98 18.90 -21.01
CA ALA A 4 14.57 19.24 -21.10
C ALA A 4 14.17 20.07 -19.88
N ASN A 5 13.66 21.27 -20.12
CA ASN A 5 13.15 22.13 -19.06
C ASN A 5 11.61 22.08 -19.07
N SER A 6 11.02 21.94 -17.90
CA SER A 6 9.57 21.96 -17.69
C SER A 6 9.25 22.82 -16.47
N VAL A 7 7.99 23.23 -16.30
CA VAL A 7 7.55 24.00 -15.11
C VAL A 7 6.33 23.31 -14.54
N TYR A 8 6.34 23.05 -13.22
CA TYR A 8 5.23 22.42 -12.52
C TYR A 8 4.85 23.22 -11.28
N ARG A 9 3.59 23.68 -11.21
CA ARG A 9 3.05 24.51 -10.12
C ARG A 9 3.95 25.73 -9.77
N GLY A 10 4.55 26.35 -10.79
CA GLY A 10 5.46 27.49 -10.63
C GLY A 10 6.90 27.12 -10.27
N VAL A 11 7.24 25.84 -10.14
CA VAL A 11 8.59 25.36 -9.86
C VAL A 11 9.28 24.90 -11.16
N PRO A 12 10.48 25.42 -11.48
CA PRO A 12 11.24 24.97 -12.64
C PRO A 12 11.80 23.57 -12.41
N LEU A 13 11.53 22.69 -13.36
CA LEU A 13 12.01 21.32 -13.47
C LEU A 13 13.03 21.25 -14.60
N GLN A 14 14.14 20.56 -14.36
CA GLN A 14 15.16 20.31 -15.38
C GLN A 14 15.45 18.82 -15.41
N SER A 15 15.50 18.22 -16.60
CA SER A 15 15.99 16.86 -16.72
C SER A 15 17.50 16.81 -16.48
N ALA A 16 17.92 15.85 -15.66
CA ALA A 16 19.32 15.62 -15.33
C ALA A 16 19.95 14.54 -16.23
N ASP A 17 19.16 13.90 -17.07
CA ASP A 17 19.57 12.81 -17.96
C ASP A 17 18.99 13.01 -19.36
N ALA A 18 19.72 12.56 -20.39
CA ALA A 18 19.27 12.64 -21.79
C ALA A 18 18.01 11.82 -22.06
N ASN A 19 17.73 10.78 -21.26
CA ASN A 19 16.53 9.96 -21.37
C ASN A 19 15.34 10.51 -20.58
N ASN A 20 15.45 11.70 -19.96
CA ASN A 20 14.38 12.33 -19.16
C ASN A 20 13.84 11.42 -18.03
N THR A 21 14.67 10.52 -17.51
CA THR A 21 14.34 9.60 -16.42
C THR A 21 14.47 10.26 -15.05
N VAL A 22 15.44 11.17 -14.92
CA VAL A 22 15.75 11.91 -13.69
C VAL A 22 15.46 13.39 -13.90
N TRP A 23 14.72 13.96 -12.97
CA TRP A 23 14.32 15.36 -12.94
C TRP A 23 14.83 16.00 -11.66
N ARG A 24 15.29 17.24 -11.77
CA ARG A 24 15.66 18.09 -10.65
C ARG A 24 14.74 19.30 -10.56
N ALA A 25 14.39 19.69 -9.34
CA ALA A 25 13.69 20.93 -9.04
C ALA A 25 14.39 21.67 -7.91
N LYS A 26 14.33 23.00 -7.94
CA LYS A 26 14.84 23.86 -6.87
C LYS A 26 13.66 24.40 -6.05
N LEU A 27 13.60 24.03 -4.78
CA LEU A 27 12.60 24.46 -3.81
C LEU A 27 13.26 25.38 -2.76
N LYS A 28 13.08 26.69 -2.91
CA LYS A 28 13.77 27.73 -2.13
C LYS A 28 15.30 27.49 -2.08
N ASN A 29 15.80 26.96 -0.95
CA ASN A 29 17.22 26.71 -0.70
C ASN A 29 17.65 25.26 -0.97
N ASN A 30 16.72 24.37 -1.29
CA ASN A 30 17.01 22.96 -1.46
C ASN A 30 16.83 22.54 -2.90
N ILE A 31 17.71 21.65 -3.37
CA ILE A 31 17.61 21.04 -4.69
C ILE A 31 17.15 19.60 -4.47
N ILE A 32 16.02 19.26 -5.06
CA ILE A 32 15.46 17.93 -5.02
C ILE A 32 15.65 17.24 -6.37
N GLN A 33 16.00 15.96 -6.37
CA GLN A 33 16.23 15.19 -7.58
C GLN A 33 15.63 13.79 -7.48
N GLY A 34 14.95 13.34 -8.52
CA GLY A 34 14.37 12.00 -8.59
C GLY A 34 13.57 11.77 -9.86
N ASN A 35 12.76 10.73 -9.85
CA ASN A 35 11.81 10.44 -10.93
C ASN A 35 10.73 11.55 -11.03
N LEU A 36 10.27 11.88 -12.23
CA LEU A 36 9.26 12.93 -12.49
C LEU A 36 8.04 12.93 -11.55
N PRO A 37 7.32 11.80 -11.32
CA PRO A 37 6.18 11.78 -10.41
C PRO A 37 6.59 11.91 -8.93
N ALA A 38 7.79 11.47 -8.54
CA ALA A 38 8.29 11.67 -7.17
C ALA A 38 8.60 13.15 -6.93
N VAL A 39 9.25 13.81 -7.89
CA VAL A 39 9.55 15.25 -7.81
C VAL A 39 8.27 16.07 -7.80
N LYS A 40 7.28 15.75 -8.66
CA LYS A 40 5.96 16.41 -8.63
C LYS A 40 5.28 16.28 -7.27
N LYS A 41 5.24 15.06 -6.70
CA LYS A 41 4.69 14.83 -5.34
C LYS A 41 5.43 15.63 -4.26
N SER A 42 6.76 15.69 -4.30
CA SER A 42 7.53 16.54 -3.38
C SER A 42 7.15 18.02 -3.50
N ILE A 43 6.92 18.51 -4.72
CA ILE A 43 6.47 19.89 -4.96
C ILE A 43 5.07 20.10 -4.39
N ASP A 44 4.12 19.21 -4.68
CA ASP A 44 2.75 19.30 -4.14
C ASP A 44 2.74 19.30 -2.61
N TRP A 45 3.48 18.37 -2.00
CA TRP A 45 3.61 18.27 -0.55
C TRP A 45 4.21 19.53 0.05
N TRP A 46 5.25 20.08 -0.58
CA TRP A 46 5.88 21.30 -0.11
C TRP A 46 4.96 22.52 -0.22
N ILE A 47 4.15 22.62 -1.29
CA ILE A 47 3.18 23.71 -1.44
C ILE A 47 2.10 23.62 -0.36
N ASP A 48 1.64 22.42 -0.02
CA ASP A 48 0.57 22.19 0.96
C ASP A 48 1.04 22.33 2.41
N THR A 49 2.20 21.76 2.73
CA THR A 49 2.67 21.62 4.13
C THR A 49 3.82 22.56 4.50
N ALA A 50 4.36 23.32 3.54
CA ALA A 50 5.61 24.09 3.67
C ALA A 50 6.84 23.26 4.11
N THR A 51 6.74 21.93 4.11
CA THR A 51 7.78 21.00 4.55
C THR A 51 8.43 20.34 3.34
N LEU A 52 9.75 20.29 3.31
CA LEU A 52 10.49 19.66 2.22
C LEU A 52 10.71 18.18 2.51
N ILE A 53 10.20 17.32 1.63
CA ILE A 53 10.50 15.89 1.63
C ILE A 53 11.26 15.56 0.34
N ASP A 54 12.42 14.92 0.48
CA ASP A 54 13.28 14.57 -0.65
C ASP A 54 12.57 13.55 -1.57
N PRO A 55 12.67 13.67 -2.91
CA PRO A 55 12.07 12.73 -3.84
C PRO A 55 12.62 11.31 -3.71
N LYS A 56 13.80 11.11 -3.11
CA LYS A 56 14.29 9.79 -2.75
C LYS A 56 13.44 9.16 -1.65
N GLU A 57 12.95 9.94 -0.69
CA GLU A 57 11.98 9.46 0.33
C GLU A 57 10.66 9.09 -0.35
N PHE A 58 10.20 9.89 -1.32
CA PHE A 58 9.04 9.48 -2.12
C PHE A 58 9.33 8.27 -2.98
N THR A 59 10.54 8.09 -3.51
CA THR A 59 10.94 6.88 -4.23
C THR A 59 11.11 5.69 -3.29
N ALA A 60 11.39 5.90 -2.01
CA ALA A 60 11.37 4.87 -0.96
C ALA A 60 9.93 4.56 -0.50
N LEU A 61 9.01 5.51 -0.59
CA LEU A 61 7.56 5.32 -0.44
C LEU A 61 6.91 4.70 -1.70
N ASN A 62 7.48 4.93 -2.89
CA ASN A 62 7.02 4.43 -4.19
C ASN A 62 7.79 3.18 -4.66
N LYS A 63 8.92 2.85 -4.02
CA LYS A 63 9.17 1.47 -3.61
C LYS A 63 8.00 1.20 -2.72
N SER A 64 6.94 0.71 -3.35
CA SER A 64 5.88 -0.06 -2.76
C SER A 64 6.35 -0.50 -1.37
N ARG A 65 5.59 -0.25 -0.31
CA ARG A 65 4.86 -1.38 0.30
C ARG A 65 4.88 -2.55 -0.67
N ALA A 66 6.03 -3.21 -0.74
CA ALA A 66 6.37 -4.19 -1.73
C ALA A 66 5.51 -5.32 -1.30
N SER A 67 4.31 -5.39 -1.88
CA SER A 67 3.40 -6.49 -1.72
C SER A 67 3.50 -7.09 -0.32
N GLY A 68 3.12 -6.33 0.71
CA GLY A 68 2.27 -6.95 1.72
C GLY A 68 1.00 -7.28 0.95
N GLY A 69 1.08 -8.26 0.04
CA GLY A 69 -0.01 -8.65 -0.82
C GLY A 69 -1.03 -9.09 0.18
N GLY A 70 -2.05 -8.25 0.40
CA GLY A 70 -3.04 -8.50 1.43
C GLY A 70 -3.48 -9.93 1.21
N LEU A 71 -3.03 -10.85 2.08
CA LEU A 71 -3.13 -12.26 1.77
C LEU A 71 -4.60 -12.58 1.96
N ALA A 72 -5.32 -12.63 0.84
CA ALA A 72 -6.73 -12.89 0.79
C ALA A 72 -6.90 -14.34 0.37
N GLU A 73 -7.27 -15.19 1.32
CA GLU A 73 -7.56 -16.60 1.09
C GLU A 73 -9.05 -16.86 1.30
N ASN A 74 -9.64 -17.62 0.39
CA ASN A 74 -11.01 -18.08 0.53
C ASN A 74 -11.01 -19.47 1.19
N PHE A 75 -11.65 -19.59 2.35
CA PHE A 75 -11.70 -20.83 3.12
C PHE A 75 -13.16 -21.22 3.39
N HIS A 76 -13.65 -22.30 2.76
CA HIS A 76 -15.03 -22.76 2.89
C HIS A 76 -16.10 -21.68 2.61
N GLY A 77 -15.79 -20.76 1.69
CA GLY A 77 -16.66 -19.62 1.35
C GLY A 77 -16.48 -18.38 2.24
N TYR A 78 -15.58 -18.43 3.22
CA TYR A 78 -15.22 -17.29 4.05
C TYR A 78 -13.93 -16.63 3.55
N GLN A 79 -13.96 -15.32 3.39
CA GLN A 79 -12.80 -14.55 2.92
C GLN A 79 -11.95 -14.13 4.12
N ILE A 80 -10.77 -14.74 4.24
CA ILE A 80 -9.76 -14.42 5.26
C ILE A 80 -8.74 -13.49 4.63
N LYS A 81 -8.47 -12.35 5.26
CA LYS A 81 -7.55 -11.32 4.75
C LYS A 81 -6.46 -11.02 5.77
N ASN A 82 -5.30 -10.57 5.29
CA ASN A 82 -4.23 -10.06 6.14
C ASN A 82 -3.55 -8.88 5.45
N ASP A 83 -3.86 -7.67 5.90
CA ASP A 83 -3.33 -6.43 5.31
C ASP A 83 -1.92 -6.08 5.81
N SER A 84 -1.53 -6.57 6.99
CA SER A 84 -0.24 -6.25 7.62
C SER A 84 0.89 -7.22 7.24
N GLY A 85 0.56 -8.43 6.77
CA GLY A 85 1.52 -9.50 6.50
C GLY A 85 2.03 -10.23 7.74
N GLU A 86 1.64 -9.81 8.95
CA GLU A 86 2.01 -10.46 10.20
C GLU A 86 1.22 -11.76 10.42
N PRO A 87 1.83 -12.84 10.94
CA PRO A 87 1.17 -14.15 11.09
C PRO A 87 -0.08 -14.14 11.99
N ASN A 88 -0.20 -13.15 12.88
CA ASN A 88 -1.33 -12.99 13.81
C ASN A 88 -2.31 -11.87 13.44
N ALA A 89 -2.12 -11.22 12.30
CA ALA A 89 -2.94 -10.09 11.82
C ALA A 89 -4.00 -10.52 10.80
N TRP A 90 -4.37 -11.80 10.76
CA TRP A 90 -5.44 -12.25 9.87
C TRP A 90 -6.80 -11.87 10.44
N TYR A 91 -7.75 -11.59 9.56
CA TYR A 91 -9.13 -11.33 9.93
C TYR A 91 -10.10 -11.91 8.91
N CYS A 92 -11.31 -12.21 9.36
CA CYS A 92 -12.37 -12.77 8.53
C CYS A 92 -13.73 -12.26 9.03
N MET A 93 -14.65 -12.02 8.09
CA MET A 93 -16.05 -11.76 8.42
C MET A 93 -16.78 -13.10 8.59
N PHE A 94 -17.20 -13.41 9.81
CA PHE A 94 -17.83 -14.67 10.16
C PHE A 94 -19.20 -14.44 10.80
N ASN A 95 -20.27 -14.84 10.11
CA ASN A 95 -21.66 -14.70 10.58
C ASN A 95 -22.02 -13.28 11.08
N GLY A 96 -21.56 -12.24 10.37
CA GLY A 96 -21.76 -10.84 10.74
C GLY A 96 -20.81 -10.29 11.81
N ARG A 97 -19.88 -11.09 12.33
CA ARG A 97 -18.85 -10.68 13.29
C ARG A 97 -17.46 -10.70 12.66
N LEU A 98 -16.68 -9.67 12.92
CA LEU A 98 -15.27 -9.66 12.54
C LEU A 98 -14.47 -10.48 13.55
N ILE A 99 -13.89 -11.58 13.09
CA ILE A 99 -12.94 -12.38 13.88
C ILE A 99 -11.52 -12.06 13.42
N LYS A 100 -10.60 -11.91 14.36
CA LYS A 100 -9.19 -11.59 14.13
C LYS A 100 -8.28 -12.56 14.89
N GLY A 101 -7.13 -12.88 14.34
CA GLY A 101 -6.13 -13.73 14.97
C GLY A 101 -5.17 -14.38 13.97
N GLY A 102 -4.52 -15.46 14.41
CA GLY A 102 -3.70 -16.28 13.52
C GLY A 102 -4.55 -17.03 12.49
N LYS A 103 -4.01 -17.21 11.27
CA LYS A 103 -4.69 -17.92 10.16
C LYS A 103 -5.28 -19.27 10.60
N ILE A 104 -4.48 -20.09 11.27
CA ILE A 104 -4.87 -21.44 11.73
C ILE A 104 -6.02 -21.36 12.74
N ALA A 105 -6.01 -20.37 13.63
CA ALA A 105 -7.07 -20.19 14.62
C ALA A 105 -8.41 -19.84 13.95
N ILE A 106 -8.38 -18.97 12.94
CA ILE A 106 -9.57 -18.61 12.15
C ILE A 106 -10.10 -19.83 11.38
N GLN A 107 -9.23 -20.59 10.71
CA GLN A 107 -9.63 -21.80 9.98
C GLN A 107 -10.28 -22.84 10.89
N ARG A 108 -9.66 -23.15 12.04
CA ARG A 108 -10.22 -24.08 13.03
C ARG A 108 -11.57 -23.62 13.57
N HIS A 109 -11.77 -22.32 13.76
CA HIS A 109 -13.06 -21.78 14.21
C HIS A 109 -14.16 -22.00 13.17
N ILE A 110 -13.86 -21.74 11.90
CA ILE A 110 -14.77 -21.97 10.77
C ILE A 110 -15.12 -23.46 10.66
N GLU A 111 -14.12 -24.35 10.71
CA GLU A 111 -14.33 -25.81 10.64
C GLU A 111 -15.19 -26.33 11.80
N ALA A 112 -14.90 -25.92 13.03
CA ALA A 112 -15.67 -26.33 14.20
C ALA A 112 -17.14 -25.91 14.08
N PHE A 113 -17.40 -24.71 13.56
CA PHE A 113 -18.76 -24.23 13.32
C PHE A 113 -19.48 -25.02 12.22
N LEU A 114 -18.80 -25.31 11.10
CA LEU A 114 -19.37 -26.11 10.01
C LEU A 114 -19.74 -27.51 10.48
N LEU A 115 -18.87 -28.15 11.27
CA LEU A 115 -19.12 -29.47 11.85
C LEU A 115 -20.31 -29.46 12.82
N ALA A 116 -20.40 -28.44 13.68
CA ALA A 116 -21.52 -28.27 14.60
C ALA A 116 -22.84 -28.06 13.85
N LYS A 117 -22.82 -27.23 12.79
CA LYS A 117 -23.99 -26.98 11.94
C LYS A 117 -24.46 -28.24 11.21
N GLN A 118 -23.53 -29.07 10.72
CA GLN A 118 -23.85 -30.34 10.06
C GLN A 118 -24.51 -31.33 11.02
N LYS A 119 -23.97 -31.49 12.24
CA LYS A 119 -24.58 -32.35 13.28
C LYS A 119 -25.97 -31.87 13.69
N ALA A 120 -26.17 -30.56 13.84
CA ALA A 120 -27.47 -29.98 14.18
C ALA A 120 -28.51 -30.15 13.05
N ALA A 121 -28.09 -30.11 11.78
CA ALA A 121 -28.97 -30.37 10.65
C ALA A 121 -29.35 -31.86 10.55
N GLN A 122 -28.45 -32.76 10.94
CA GLN A 122 -28.69 -34.21 10.89
C GLN A 122 -29.58 -34.70 12.05
N GLN A 123 -29.57 -34.03 13.20
CA GLN A 123 -30.48 -34.32 14.33
C GLN A 123 -31.92 -33.81 14.11
N LYS A 124 -32.18 -33.03 13.05
CA LYS A 124 -33.52 -32.54 12.70
C LYS A 124 -34.22 -33.37 11.60
N LYS A 125 -33.63 -34.51 11.22
CA LYS A 125 -34.25 -35.47 10.28
C LYS A 125 -34.83 -36.66 11.03
#